data_AF-A0A519Z8D5-F1
#
_entry.id   AF-A0A519Z8D5-F1
#
_cell.length_a   1.000
_cell.length_b   1.000
_cell.length_c   1.000
_cell.angle_alpha   90.00
_cell.angle_beta   90.00
_cell.angle_gamma   90.00
#
_symmetry.space_group_name_H-M   'P 1'
#
loop_
_entity.id
_entity.type
_entity.pdbx_description
1 polymer ?
#
loop_
_entity_poly.entity_id
_entity_poly.type
_entity_poly.pdbx_seq_one_letter_code
_entity_poly.pdbx_strand_id
1 'polypeptide(L)'
;MDSLLVPVRPHVLKYLTFHLGECYFLSESDHIGLFLFHLLRRPMTDARRDHVLQDYESRWHVGLGSYGSGKYGFREPTGKSVYQLNNFVHALVLNELHAWVEL
;
A
#
# COMPACT_ATOMS: atom_id res chain seq x y z
N MET A 1 -10.67 -9.70 13.30
CA MET A 1 -9.74 -8.60 13.02
C MET A 1 -9.82 -8.35 11.54
N ASP A 2 -10.26 -7.17 11.11
CA ASP A 2 -10.37 -6.87 9.68
C ASP A 2 -8.95 -6.77 9.09
N SER A 3 -8.67 -7.55 8.05
CA SER A 3 -7.43 -7.47 7.29
C SER A 3 -7.73 -7.28 5.80
N LEU A 4 -6.78 -6.66 5.12
CA LEU A 4 -6.86 -6.33 3.70
C LEU A 4 -5.65 -6.91 2.98
N LEU A 5 -5.91 -7.56 1.84
CA LEU A 5 -4.87 -8.00 0.93
C LEU A 5 -4.70 -6.93 -0.15
N VAL A 6 -3.58 -6.22 -0.12
CA VAL A 6 -3.28 -5.15 -1.08
C VAL A 6 -2.39 -5.70 -2.20
N PRO A 7 -2.83 -5.64 -3.47
CA PRO A 7 -1.98 -5.99 -4.61
C PRO A 7 -0.74 -5.08 -4.68
N VAL A 8 0.45 -5.67 -4.84
CA VAL A 8 1.70 -4.92 -4.95
C VAL A 8 2.64 -5.56 -5.97
N ARG A 9 3.62 -4.80 -6.46
CA ARG A 9 4.71 -5.33 -7.28
C ARG A 9 5.68 -6.15 -6.42
N PRO A 10 6.36 -7.17 -6.97
CA PRO A 10 7.25 -8.03 -6.18
C PRO A 10 8.38 -7.28 -5.45
N HIS A 11 9.00 -6.29 -6.07
CA HIS A 11 10.05 -5.49 -5.41
C HIS A 11 9.50 -4.55 -4.35
N VAL A 12 8.28 -4.04 -4.53
CA VAL A 12 7.56 -3.24 -3.52
C VAL A 12 7.24 -4.12 -2.31
N LEU A 13 6.78 -5.35 -2.52
CA LEU A 13 6.54 -6.29 -1.43
C LEU A 13 7.82 -6.55 -0.63
N LYS A 14 8.95 -6.83 -1.30
CA LYS A 14 10.24 -7.03 -0.63
C LYS A 14 10.61 -5.84 0.26
N TYR A 15 10.46 -4.61 -0.25
CA TYR A 15 10.72 -3.39 0.51
C TYR A 15 9.78 -3.27 1.72
N LEU A 16 8.48 -3.44 1.52
CA LEU A 16 7.48 -3.36 2.59
C LEU A 16 7.73 -4.41 3.67
N THR A 17 7.99 -5.66 3.29
CA THR A 17 8.30 -6.73 4.23
C THR A 17 9.58 -6.46 5.01
N PHE A 18 10.61 -5.91 4.37
CA PHE A 18 11.88 -5.58 5.03
C PHE A 18 11.72 -4.46 6.08
N HIS A 19 10.98 -3.39 5.77
CA HIS A 19 10.84 -2.24 6.66
C HIS A 19 9.70 -2.34 7.67
N LEU A 20 8.59 -3.00 7.31
CA LEU A 20 7.35 -3.02 8.09
C LEU A 20 6.98 -4.42 8.61
N GLY A 21 7.71 -5.45 8.19
CA GLY A 21 7.45 -6.84 8.53
C GLY A 21 6.41 -7.52 7.63
N GLU A 22 6.25 -8.84 7.81
CA GLU A 22 5.32 -9.66 7.02
C GLU A 22 3.84 -9.38 7.33
N CYS A 23 3.55 -9.04 8.58
CA CYS A 23 2.19 -8.78 9.08
C CYS A 23 2.10 -7.33 9.56
N TYR A 24 1.96 -6.41 8.61
CA TYR A 24 1.85 -4.98 8.92
C TYR A 24 0.46 -4.64 9.49
N PHE A 25 0.43 -3.81 10.53
CA PHE A 25 -0.80 -3.20 11.04
C PHE A 25 -0.85 -1.74 10.64
N LEU A 26 -2.00 -1.32 10.09
CA LEU A 26 -2.22 0.06 9.65
C LEU A 26 -1.96 1.02 10.81
N SER A 27 -1.03 1.94 10.58
CA SER A 27 -0.59 2.94 11.55
C SER A 27 -0.53 4.31 10.90
N GLU A 28 -0.98 5.34 11.60
CA GLU A 28 -0.79 6.74 11.16
C GLU A 28 0.60 7.29 11.56
N SER A 29 1.41 6.51 12.30
CA SER A 29 2.73 6.93 12.77
C SER A 29 3.83 6.80 11.71
N ASP A 30 3.63 5.98 10.68
CA ASP A 30 4.56 5.84 9.57
C ASP A 30 3.95 6.40 8.27
N HIS A 31 4.82 6.85 7.37
CA HIS A 31 4.40 7.53 6.15
C HIS A 31 3.67 6.61 5.16
N ILE A 32 3.96 5.30 5.17
CA ILE A 32 3.29 4.31 4.31
C ILE A 32 1.87 4.07 4.82
N GLY A 33 1.71 3.86 6.12
CA GLY A 33 0.43 3.68 6.78
C GLY A 33 -0.47 4.90 6.69
N LEU A 34 0.07 6.10 6.92
CA LEU A 34 -0.67 7.34 6.74
C LEU A 34 -1.15 7.53 5.29
N PHE A 35 -0.28 7.22 4.32
CA PHE A 35 -0.66 7.27 2.91
C PHE A 35 -1.75 6.25 2.57
N LEU A 36 -1.60 5.00 3.03
CA LEU A 36 -2.58 3.95 2.84
C LEU A 36 -3.92 4.29 3.49
N PHE A 37 -3.91 4.85 4.71
CA PHE A 37 -5.09 5.32 5.42
C PHE A 37 -5.88 6.34 4.58
N HIS A 38 -5.19 7.30 3.96
CA HIS A 38 -5.84 8.28 3.09
C HIS A 38 -6.34 7.68 1.77
N LEU A 39 -5.64 6.70 1.22
CA LEU A 39 -6.07 5.99 0.02
C LEU A 39 -7.37 5.21 0.25
N LEU A 40 -7.44 4.45 1.35
CA LEU A 40 -8.59 3.58 1.66
C LEU A 40 -9.88 4.35 1.97
N ARG A 41 -9.78 5.62 2.38
CA ARG A 41 -10.94 6.48 2.71
C ARG A 41 -11.53 7.21 1.51
N ARG A 42 -10.82 7.29 0.38
CA ARG A 42 -11.26 8.06 -0.78
C ARG A 42 -11.84 7.13 -1.84
N PRO A 43 -13.10 7.32 -2.29
CA PRO A 43 -13.62 6.57 -3.42
C PRO A 43 -12.86 6.99 -4.68
N MET A 44 -11.93 6.14 -5.12
CA MET A 44 -11.20 6.32 -6.38
C MET A 44 -11.69 5.29 -7.39
N THR A 45 -12.91 5.43 -7.89
CA THR A 45 -13.41 4.61 -9.00
C THR A 45 -12.73 5.03 -10.29
N ASP A 46 -11.88 4.15 -10.83
CA ASP A 46 -11.27 4.31 -12.14
C ASP A 46 -11.15 2.93 -12.79
N ALA A 47 -12.23 2.51 -13.45
CA ALA A 47 -12.35 1.20 -14.09
C ALA A 47 -11.21 0.91 -15.09
N ARG A 48 -10.55 1.95 -15.62
CA ARG A 48 -9.44 1.82 -16.56
C ARG A 48 -8.19 1.22 -15.92
N ARG A 49 -8.02 1.36 -14.60
CA ARG A 49 -6.84 0.86 -13.86
C ARG A 49 -7.08 -0.47 -13.16
N ASP A 50 -8.30 -0.98 -13.15
CA ASP A 50 -8.60 -2.26 -12.50
C ASP A 50 -7.98 -3.44 -13.25
N HIS A 51 -7.79 -3.33 -14.58
CA HIS A 51 -7.03 -4.32 -15.35
C HIS A 51 -5.58 -4.47 -14.86
N VAL A 52 -4.94 -3.38 -14.42
CA VAL A 52 -3.55 -3.40 -13.93
C VAL A 52 -3.43 -4.19 -12.62
N LEU A 53 -4.52 -4.38 -11.88
CA LEU A 53 -4.54 -5.23 -10.67
C LEU A 53 -4.33 -6.71 -10.98
N GLN A 54 -4.68 -7.16 -12.19
CA GLN A 54 -4.51 -8.55 -12.61
C GLN A 54 -3.04 -8.91 -12.81
N ASP A 55 -2.21 -7.93 -13.18
CA ASP A 55 -0.77 -8.11 -13.40
C ASP A 55 0.04 -8.15 -12.09
N TYR A 56 -0.59 -7.81 -10.95
CA TYR A 56 0.05 -7.85 -9.65
C TYR A 56 -0.14 -9.20 -8.99
N GLU A 57 0.87 -10.07 -9.08
CA GLU A 57 0.88 -11.40 -8.48
C GLU A 57 1.07 -11.35 -6.95
N SER A 58 1.77 -10.35 -6.44
CA SER A 58 2.07 -10.24 -5.01
C SER A 58 0.94 -9.58 -4.24
N ARG A 59 0.70 -10.06 -3.01
CA ARG A 59 -0.32 -9.55 -2.08
C ARG A 59 0.34 -9.22 -0.75
N TRP A 60 0.23 -7.97 -0.33
CA TRP A 60 0.71 -7.50 0.97
C TRP A 60 -0.43 -7.56 2.00
N HIS A 61 -0.17 -8.16 3.16
CA HIS A 61 -1.16 -8.34 4.21
C HIS A 61 -1.16 -7.16 5.18
N VAL A 62 -2.28 -6.43 5.22
CA VAL A 62 -2.45 -5.26 6.07
C VAL A 62 -3.57 -5.52 7.07
N GLY A 63 -3.24 -5.60 8.35
CA GLY A 63 -4.22 -5.61 9.43
C GLY A 63 -4.76 -4.21 9.70
N LEU A 64 -6.07 -4.04 9.75
CA LEU A 64 -6.68 -2.72 10.02
C LEU A 64 -6.70 -2.37 11.52
N GLY A 65 -6.40 -3.33 12.40
CA GLY A 65 -6.25 -3.08 13.84
C GLY A 65 -7.49 -2.40 14.44
N SER A 66 -7.28 -1.27 15.11
CA SER A 66 -8.34 -0.41 15.69
C SER A 66 -9.13 0.39 14.65
N TYR A 67 -8.65 0.44 13.41
CA TYR A 67 -9.27 1.19 12.32
C TYR A 67 -10.30 0.34 11.56
N GLY A 68 -11.27 -0.22 12.29
CA GLY A 68 -12.30 -1.08 11.71
C GLY A 68 -13.05 -0.42 10.55
N SER A 69 -13.35 -1.22 9.52
CA SER A 69 -13.97 -0.81 8.25
C SER A 69 -15.24 0.04 8.44
N GLY A 70 -16.09 -0.32 9.40
CA GLY A 70 -17.34 0.37 9.70
C GLY A 70 -17.20 1.74 10.39
N LYS A 71 -16.09 2.02 11.08
CA LYS A 71 -15.90 3.28 11.84
C LYS A 71 -15.18 4.36 11.04
N TYR A 72 -14.27 3.96 10.15
CA TYR A 72 -13.41 4.89 9.40
C TYR A 72 -13.77 5.02 7.92
N GLY A 73 -14.80 4.28 7.46
CA GLY A 73 -15.28 4.34 6.08
C GLY A 73 -14.27 3.81 5.08
N PHE A 74 -13.45 2.84 5.48
CA PHE A 74 -12.51 2.19 4.58
C PHE A 74 -13.26 1.39 3.52
N ARG A 75 -12.82 1.53 2.29
CA ARG A 75 -13.31 0.78 1.14
C ARG A 75 -12.22 -0.16 0.64
N GLU A 76 -12.64 -1.14 -0.15
CA GLU A 76 -11.70 -1.99 -0.86
C GLU A 76 -10.78 -1.15 -1.77
N PRO A 77 -9.50 -1.52 -1.87
CA PRO A 77 -8.54 -0.81 -2.69
C PRO A 77 -8.91 -0.99 -4.17
N THR A 78 -9.12 0.12 -4.86
CA THR A 78 -9.34 0.15 -6.32
C THR A 78 -8.02 0.12 -7.09
N GLY A 79 -8.06 -0.14 -8.40
CA GLY A 79 -6.87 -0.14 -9.26
C GLY A 79 -6.06 1.15 -9.17
N LYS A 80 -6.74 2.29 -9.05
CA LYS A 80 -6.08 3.59 -8.87
C LYS A 80 -5.37 3.72 -7.52
N SER A 81 -5.99 3.29 -6.43
CA SER A 81 -5.38 3.35 -5.09
C SER A 81 -4.13 2.46 -5.00
N VAL A 82 -4.23 1.25 -5.56
CA VAL A 82 -3.11 0.31 -5.64
C VAL A 82 -1.97 0.87 -6.47
N TYR A 83 -2.28 1.44 -7.64
CA TYR A 83 -1.28 2.07 -8.48
C TYR A 83 -0.54 3.20 -7.76
N GLN A 84 -1.27 4.03 -7.01
CA GLN A 84 -0.68 5.12 -6.23
C GLN A 84 0.22 4.61 -5.11
N LEU A 85 -0.22 3.58 -4.37
CA LEU A 85 0.61 2.94 -3.34
C LEU A 85 1.91 2.38 -3.92
N ASN A 86 1.82 1.63 -5.00
CA ASN A 86 2.99 1.03 -5.63
C ASN A 86 3.99 2.07 -6.12
N ASN A 87 3.51 3.14 -6.75
CA ASN A 87 4.39 4.23 -7.20
C ASN A 87 5.02 5.00 -6.03
N PHE A 88 4.25 5.24 -4.96
CA PHE A 88 4.77 5.90 -3.77
C PHE A 88 5.91 5.10 -3.14
N VAL A 89 5.70 3.81 -2.89
CA VAL A 89 6.73 2.94 -2.31
C VAL A 89 7.90 2.76 -3.27
N HIS A 90 7.66 2.65 -4.57
CA HIS A 90 8.73 2.60 -5.56
C HIS A 90 9.59 3.87 -5.56
N ALA A 91 8.98 5.04 -5.37
CA ALA A 91 9.73 6.29 -5.24
C ALA A 91 10.61 6.31 -3.98
N LEU A 92 10.13 5.75 -2.86
CA LEU A 92 10.96 5.59 -1.65
C LEU A 92 12.17 4.70 -1.91
N VAL A 93 11.96 3.54 -2.57
CA VAL A 93 13.05 2.64 -2.98
C VAL A 93 14.09 3.37 -3.82
N LEU A 94 13.66 4.14 -4.83
CA LEU A 94 14.57 4.89 -5.68
C LEU A 94 15.33 5.97 -4.90
N ASN A 95 14.65 6.66 -3.99
CA ASN A 95 15.26 7.72 -3.18
C ASN A 95 16.34 7.16 -2.24
N GLU A 96 16.08 6.00 -1.62
CA GLU A 96 17.09 5.30 -0.83
C GLU A 96 18.26 4.86 -1.70
N LEU A 97 18.01 4.27 -2.87
CA LEU A 97 19.08 3.86 -3.79
C LEU A 97 19.94 5.03 -4.27
N HIS A 98 19.33 6.17 -4.59
CA HIS A 98 20.07 7.37 -4.97
C HIS A 98 20.94 7.93 -3.84
N ALA A 99 20.49 7.83 -2.59
CA ALA A 99 21.29 8.23 -1.43
C ALA A 99 22.60 7.41 -1.31
N TRP A 100 22.66 6.20 -1.87
CA TRP A 100 23.89 5.41 -1.93
C TRP A 100 24.84 5.79 -3.08
N VAL A 101 24.36 6.52 -4.09
CA VAL A 101 25.15 6.93 -5.26
C VAL A 101 25.80 8.30 -5.07
N GLU A 102 25.22 9.17 -4.25
CA GLU A 102 25.79 10.49 -3.92
C GLU A 102 26.85 10.44 -2.78
N LEU A 103 27.66 9.37 -2.73
CA LEU A 103 28.78 9.22 -1.78
C LEU A 103 30.15 9.42 -2.46
#